data_AF-A0A850DMR5-F1
#
_entry.id   AF-A0A850DMR5-F1
#
_cell.length_a   1.000
_cell.length_b   1.000
_cell.length_c   1.000
_cell.angle_alpha   90.00
_cell.angle_beta   90.00
_cell.angle_gamma   90.00
#
_symmetry.space_group_name_H-M   'P 1'
#
loop_
_entity.id
_entity.type
_entity.pdbx_description
1 polymer ?
#
loop_
_entity_poly.entity_id
_entity_poly.type
_entity_poly.pdbx_seq_one_letter_code
_entity_poly.pdbx_strand_id
1 'polypeptide(L)' 'MTTPRELAAELGYTSESRPGKVVRDYLRAKYPGHADYERWELDEAQAEDVRANVPRAS' A
#
# COMPACT_ATOMS: atom_id res chain seq x y z
N MET A 1 -1.61 13.20 0.02
CA MET A 1 -2.26 11.97 -0.43
C MET A 1 -1.19 11.10 -1.06
N THR A 2 -1.09 9.86 -0.65
CA THR A 2 -0.02 8.94 -1.09
C THR A 2 -0.65 7.71 -1.73
N THR A 3 -0.05 7.21 -2.81
CA THR A 3 -0.54 6.00 -3.47
C THR A 3 0.14 4.74 -2.93
N PRO A 4 -0.49 3.55 -3.04
CA PRO A 4 0.17 2.29 -2.68
C PRO A 4 1.49 2.03 -3.41
N ARG A 5 1.64 2.58 -4.64
CA ARG A 5 2.87 2.46 -5.40
C ARG A 5 4.01 3.25 -4.76
N GLU A 6 3.74 4.47 -4.34
CA GLU A 6 4.74 5.33 -3.68
C GLU A 6 5.16 4.73 -2.33
N LEU A 7 4.21 4.26 -1.52
CA LEU A 7 4.53 3.58 -0.27
C LEU A 7 5.32 2.28 -0.48
N ALA A 8 4.97 1.48 -1.49
CA ALA A 8 5.73 0.28 -1.79
C ALA A 8 7.18 0.61 -2.18
N ALA A 9 7.39 1.64 -3.00
CA ALA A 9 8.73 2.10 -3.34
C ALA A 9 9.49 2.61 -2.10
N GLU A 10 8.84 3.36 -1.21
CA GLU A 10 9.41 3.82 0.07
C GLU A 10 9.84 2.65 0.97
N LEU A 11 9.06 1.58 0.97
CA LEU A 11 9.33 0.35 1.70
C LEU A 11 10.35 -0.57 0.99
N GLY A 12 10.85 -0.19 -0.20
CA GLY A 12 11.86 -0.93 -0.95
C GLY A 12 11.32 -1.93 -1.98
N TYR A 13 10.00 -2.05 -2.12
CA TYR A 13 9.35 -2.92 -3.11
C TYR A 13 9.35 -2.28 -4.51
N THR A 14 10.53 -2.25 -5.14
CA THR A 14 10.71 -1.65 -6.48
C THR A 14 10.65 -2.67 -7.62
N SER A 15 10.83 -3.96 -7.33
CA SER A 15 10.86 -5.06 -8.31
C SER A 15 9.55 -5.85 -8.44
N GLU A 16 8.45 -5.34 -7.89
CA GLU A 16 7.15 -6.02 -8.02
C GLU A 16 6.67 -6.03 -9.47
N SER A 17 6.19 -7.19 -9.96
CA SER A 17 5.54 -7.27 -11.28
C SER A 17 4.30 -6.36 -11.39
N ARG A 18 3.68 -6.04 -10.25
CA ARG A 18 2.63 -5.02 -10.11
C ARG A 18 3.06 -4.03 -9.02
N PRO A 19 3.49 -2.80 -9.37
CA PRO A 19 4.00 -1.84 -8.40
C PRO A 19 2.95 -1.49 -7.34
N GLY A 20 3.28 -1.63 -6.06
CA GLY A 20 2.35 -1.43 -4.95
C GLY A 20 1.48 -2.64 -4.64
N LYS A 21 1.89 -3.86 -4.99
CA LYS A 21 1.07 -5.06 -4.74
C LYS A 21 1.04 -5.37 -3.25
N VAL A 22 2.18 -5.42 -2.58
CA VAL A 22 2.26 -5.72 -1.13
C VAL A 22 1.41 -4.74 -0.32
N VAL A 23 1.52 -3.43 -0.61
CA VAL A 23 0.71 -2.40 0.07
C VAL A 23 -0.79 -2.58 -0.23
N ARG A 24 -1.18 -2.86 -1.48
CA ARG A 24 -2.59 -3.10 -1.83
C ARG A 24 -3.16 -4.35 -1.17
N ASP A 25 -2.37 -5.42 -1.06
CA ASP A 25 -2.80 -6.65 -0.42
C ASP A 25 -3.07 -6.41 1.08
N TYR A 26 -2.19 -5.67 1.74
CA TYR A 26 -2.41 -5.22 3.13
C TYR A 26 -3.68 -4.38 3.27
N LEU A 27 -3.84 -3.36 2.42
CA LEU A 27 -5.01 -2.48 2.48
C LEU A 27 -6.32 -3.21 2.20
N ARG A 28 -6.34 -4.17 1.27
CA ARG A 28 -7.52 -5.01 1.00
C ARG A 28 -7.89 -5.90 2.18
N ALA A 29 -6.89 -6.45 2.87
CA ALA A 29 -7.14 -7.25 4.08
C ALA A 29 -7.72 -6.38 5.21
N LYS A 30 -7.24 -5.13 5.33
CA LYS A 30 -7.66 -4.21 6.40
C LYS A 30 -9.01 -3.53 6.12
N TYR A 31 -9.29 -3.21 4.87
CA TYR A 31 -10.49 -2.50 4.43
C TYR A 31 -11.25 -3.33 3.37
N PRO A 32 -11.90 -4.43 3.78
CA PRO A 32 -12.55 -5.37 2.85
C PRO A 32 -13.76 -4.77 2.11
N GLY A 33 -14.28 -3.63 2.57
CA GLY A 33 -15.37 -2.90 1.92
C GLY A 33 -14.94 -1.95 0.80
N HIS A 34 -13.63 -1.76 0.58
CA HIS A 34 -13.14 -0.89 -0.48
C HIS A 34 -13.36 -1.55 -1.85
N ALA A 35 -13.99 -0.82 -2.78
CA ALA A 35 -14.31 -1.37 -4.09
C ALA A 35 -13.04 -1.72 -4.91
N ASP A 36 -13.11 -2.83 -5.65
CA ASP A 36 -11.95 -3.35 -6.39
C ASP A 36 -11.48 -2.46 -7.56
N TYR A 37 -12.38 -1.65 -8.10
CA TYR A 37 -12.13 -0.70 -9.19
C TYR A 37 -11.79 0.71 -8.69
N GLU A 38 -11.89 0.95 -7.38
CA GLU A 38 -11.60 2.25 -6.80
C GLU A 38 -10.09 2.43 -6.62
N ARG A 39 -9.62 3.66 -6.85
CA ARG A 39 -8.20 3.99 -6.67
C ARG A 39 -7.93 4.20 -5.19
N TRP A 40 -6.89 3.54 -4.69
CA TRP A 40 -6.35 3.82 -3.37
C TRP A 40 -5.67 5.20 -3.36
N GLU A 41 -6.32 6.16 -2.72
CA GLU A 41 -5.76 7.45 -2.37
C GLU A 41 -5.67 7.51 -0.85
N LEU A 42 -4.46 7.32 -0.32
CA LEU A 42 -4.26 7.17 1.12
C LEU A 42 -4.07 8.54 1.76
N ASP A 43 -4.80 8.76 2.84
CA ASP A 43 -4.50 9.85 3.76
C ASP A 43 -3.22 9.55 4.57
N GLU A 44 -2.77 10.53 5.36
CA GLU A 44 -1.54 10.41 6.14
C GLU A 44 -1.65 9.31 7.21
N ALA A 45 -2.82 9.12 7.84
CA ALA A 45 -3.02 8.09 8.85
C ALA A 45 -2.95 6.68 8.24
N GLN A 46 -3.53 6.48 7.06
CA GLN A 46 -3.44 5.23 6.31
C GLN A 46 -2.01 4.97 5.83
N ALA A 47 -1.28 6.01 5.42
CA ALA A 47 0.12 5.88 5.01
C ALA A 47 1.02 5.47 6.18
N GLU A 48 0.88 6.11 7.35
CA GLU A 48 1.60 5.75 8.58
C GLU A 48 1.28 4.33 9.04
N ASP A 49 0.01 3.94 8.95
CA ASP A 49 -0.42 2.58 9.28
C ASP A 49 0.24 1.53 8.37
N VAL A 50 0.32 1.81 7.06
CA VAL A 50 1.06 0.96 6.11
C VAL A 50 2.53 0.86 6.49
N ARG A 51 3.19 1.99 6.82
CA ARG A 51 4.60 2.01 7.22
C ARG A 51 4.88 1.20 8.48
N ALA A 52 3.95 1.18 9.42
CA ALA A 52 4.08 0.45 10.67
C ALA A 52 3.84 -1.06 10.52
N ASN A 53 2.99 -1.48 9.58
CA ASN A 53 2.51 -2.86 9.49
C ASN A 53 3.01 -3.64 8.27
N VAL A 54 3.39 -2.96 7.18
CA VAL A 54 3.95 -3.62 6.00
C VAL A 54 5.46 -3.78 6.19
N PRO A 55 6.01 -5.00 6.09
CA PRO A 55 7.46 -5.22 6.19
C PRO A 55 8.21 -4.41 5.14
N ARG A 56 9.47 -4.02 5.42
CA ARG A 56 10.33 -3.43 4.40
C ARG A 56 10.96 -4.54 3.56
N ALA A 57 11.10 -4.31 2.26
CA ALA A 57 11.91 -5.17 1.41
C ALA A 57 13.36 -5.09 1.92
N SER A 58 13.95 -6.26 2.19
CA SER A 58 15.36 -6.41 2.58
C SER A 58 16.29 -6.29 1.38
#